data_AF-A0A7G4RDX8-F1
#
_entry.id   AF-A0A7G4RDX8-F1
#
_cell.length_a   1.000
_cell.length_b   1.000
_cell.length_c   1.000
_cell.angle_alpha   90.00
_cell.angle_beta   90.00
_cell.angle_gamma   90.00
#
_symmetry.space_group_name_H-M   'P 1'
#
loop_
_entity.id
_entity.type
_entity.pdbx_description
1 polymer ?
#
loop_
_entity_poly.entity_id
_entity_poly.type
_entity_poly.pdbx_seq_one_letter_code
_entity_poly.pdbx_strand_id
1 'polypeptide(L)'
;MKIINKSVFIILGSLSMTTMASTSSASLYEKIYRLAEQIYYTEHSLSPEQRQMTEELSNQIEAVISIPNDVTCGTKSDVFQEAYKWSYSSDGLNETSSGAEKFATFIISKSCPAAYFKVFKPAYKFAYASDGMNKTRSEAKNVATKISDYEATKYYTKNSLQCYIDNYKFAYSSGGMNKTRSEAEIFANQQCLG
;
A
#
# COMPACT_ATOMS: atom_id res chain seq x y z
N MET A 1 8.64 -11.93 22.23
CA MET A 1 8.73 -13.16 21.40
C MET A 1 7.55 -13.22 20.41
N LYS A 2 7.63 -12.53 19.26
CA LYS A 2 6.66 -12.68 18.14
C LYS A 2 7.01 -11.98 16.82
N ILE A 3 8.12 -11.24 16.71
CA ILE A 3 8.44 -10.49 15.48
C ILE A 3 9.11 -11.40 14.43
N ILE A 4 10.06 -12.25 14.84
CA ILE A 4 10.80 -13.12 13.91
C ILE A 4 10.10 -14.46 13.61
N ASN A 5 9.02 -14.80 14.33
CA ASN A 5 8.32 -16.06 14.09
C ASN A 5 7.50 -16.07 12.78
N LYS A 6 7.32 -14.93 12.10
CA LYS A 6 6.72 -14.87 10.76
C LYS A 6 7.77 -14.81 9.67
N SER A 7 8.77 -13.93 9.80
CA SER A 7 9.77 -13.74 8.75
C SER A 7 10.72 -14.94 8.59
N VAL A 8 11.13 -15.57 9.70
CA VAL A 8 11.97 -16.79 9.64
C VAL A 8 11.16 -18.03 9.22
N PHE A 9 9.88 -18.13 9.58
CA PHE A 9 8.99 -19.18 9.07
C PHE A 9 8.68 -19.06 7.58
N ILE A 10 8.55 -17.84 7.05
CA ILE A 10 8.33 -17.59 5.61
C ILE A 10 9.59 -17.94 4.82
N ILE A 11 10.78 -17.61 5.35
CA ILE A 11 12.06 -17.96 4.73
C ILE A 11 12.30 -19.49 4.81
N LEU A 12 12.04 -20.15 5.94
CA LEU A 12 12.17 -21.61 6.07
C LEU A 12 11.11 -22.39 5.28
N GLY A 13 9.88 -21.88 5.18
CA GLY A 13 8.78 -22.52 4.45
C GLY A 13 8.95 -22.46 2.94
N SER A 14 9.41 -21.33 2.39
CA SER A 14 9.67 -21.17 0.94
C SER A 14 10.85 -22.00 0.43
N LEU A 15 11.76 -22.39 1.33
CA LEU A 15 12.92 -23.23 1.04
C LEU A 15 12.62 -24.74 0.96
N SER A 16 11.40 -25.16 1.31
CA SER A 16 10.98 -26.58 1.29
C SER A 16 10.31 -27.03 -0.02
N MET A 17 10.06 -26.11 -0.97
CA MET A 17 9.33 -26.40 -2.22
C MET A 17 10.14 -26.26 -3.52
N THR A 18 11.44 -25.97 -3.47
CA THR A 18 12.29 -25.86 -4.68
C THR A 18 13.46 -26.83 -4.66
N THR A 19 13.16 -28.10 -4.38
CA THR A 19 14.08 -29.22 -4.59
C THR A 19 13.80 -29.91 -5.92
N MET A 20 14.07 -29.25 -7.05
CA MET A 20 14.57 -29.95 -8.23
C MET A 20 15.46 -29.03 -9.07
N ALA A 21 16.69 -29.50 -9.26
CA ALA A 21 17.69 -29.08 -10.24
C ALA A 21 18.33 -27.69 -10.09
N SER A 22 19.53 -27.64 -9.50
CA SER A 22 20.74 -27.34 -10.27
C SER A 22 21.99 -27.48 -9.41
N THR A 23 22.84 -28.42 -9.79
CA THR A 23 24.24 -28.54 -9.38
C THR A 23 25.07 -27.34 -9.88
N SER A 24 26.01 -26.88 -9.05
CA SER A 24 27.08 -25.89 -9.33
C SER A 24 26.86 -24.42 -8.92
N SER A 25 26.81 -24.18 -7.62
CA SER A 25 27.60 -23.18 -6.89
C SER A 25 27.36 -23.45 -5.40
N ALA A 26 28.29 -23.14 -4.49
CA ALA A 26 28.00 -23.15 -3.06
C ALA A 26 26.79 -22.22 -2.84
N SER A 27 25.64 -22.85 -2.67
CA SER A 27 24.39 -22.32 -3.19
C SER A 27 23.98 -21.08 -2.39
N LEU A 28 23.27 -20.16 -3.02
CA LEU A 28 22.61 -19.03 -2.34
C LEU A 28 21.91 -19.49 -1.04
N TYR A 29 21.40 -20.72 -1.04
CA TYR A 29 20.85 -21.42 0.11
C TYR A 29 21.83 -21.57 1.28
N GLU A 30 23.06 -22.07 1.05
CA GLU A 30 24.06 -22.26 2.11
C GLU A 30 24.49 -20.91 2.70
N LYS A 31 24.58 -19.87 1.86
CA LYS A 31 24.85 -18.50 2.32
C LYS A 31 23.71 -17.95 3.18
N ILE A 32 22.46 -18.16 2.76
CA ILE A 32 21.27 -17.73 3.51
C ILE A 32 21.16 -18.50 4.84
N TYR A 33 21.45 -19.80 4.83
CA TYR A 33 21.40 -20.65 6.03
C TYR A 33 22.44 -20.21 7.07
N ARG A 34 23.69 -19.98 6.66
CA ARG A 34 24.74 -19.48 7.56
C ARG A 34 24.44 -18.08 8.10
N LEU A 35 23.83 -17.21 7.29
CA LEU A 35 23.38 -15.88 7.73
C LEU A 35 22.27 -16.00 8.78
N ALA A 36 21.29 -16.87 8.57
CA ALA A 36 20.21 -17.11 9.54
C ALA A 36 20.75 -17.67 10.87
N GLU A 37 21.72 -18.58 10.81
CA GLU A 37 22.39 -19.13 11.98
C GLU A 37 23.17 -18.05 12.77
N GLN A 38 23.93 -17.19 12.08
CA GLN A 38 24.65 -16.07 12.71
C GLN A 38 23.72 -15.06 13.37
N ILE A 39 22.58 -14.74 12.74
CA ILE A 39 21.56 -13.86 13.31
C ILE A 39 20.97 -14.48 14.59
N TYR A 40 20.66 -15.79 14.55
CA TYR A 40 20.11 -16.52 15.70
C TYR A 40 21.05 -16.50 16.92
N TYR A 41 22.34 -16.77 16.71
CA TYR A 41 23.33 -16.77 17.79
C TYR A 41 23.60 -15.37 18.32
N THR A 42 23.61 -14.37 17.43
CA THR A 42 23.80 -12.97 17.83
C THR A 42 22.65 -12.55 18.74
N GLU A 43 21.38 -12.78 18.37
CA GLU A 43 20.22 -12.48 19.24
C GLU A 43 20.21 -13.22 20.58
N HIS A 44 20.71 -14.46 20.61
CA HIS A 44 20.82 -15.25 21.84
C HIS A 44 21.97 -14.81 22.74
N SER A 45 22.97 -14.12 22.19
CA SER A 45 24.09 -13.54 22.93
C SER A 45 23.81 -12.13 23.46
N LEU A 46 22.74 -11.47 23.02
CA LEU A 46 22.37 -10.14 23.50
C LEU A 46 21.81 -10.20 24.92
N SER A 47 22.26 -9.29 25.78
CA SER A 47 21.64 -9.06 27.09
C SER A 47 20.18 -8.60 26.94
N PRO A 48 19.35 -8.70 28.00
CA PRO A 48 17.99 -8.16 27.98
C PRO A 48 17.94 -6.68 27.57
N GLU A 49 18.87 -5.85 28.05
CA GLU A 49 18.96 -4.43 27.68
C GLU A 49 19.33 -4.24 26.20
N GLN A 50 20.25 -5.05 25.68
CA GLN A 50 20.65 -5.00 24.27
C GLN A 50 19.52 -5.45 23.34
N ARG A 51 18.71 -6.44 23.75
CA ARG A 51 17.51 -6.85 23.01
C ARG A 51 16.47 -5.74 22.96
N GLN A 52 16.23 -5.06 24.08
CA GLN A 52 15.28 -3.95 24.15
C GLN A 52 15.72 -2.78 23.26
N MET A 53 17.01 -2.41 23.30
CA MET A 53 17.56 -1.41 22.38
C MET A 53 17.45 -1.82 20.92
N THR A 54 17.64 -3.11 20.61
CA THR A 54 17.51 -3.62 19.23
C THR A 54 16.06 -3.57 18.75
N GLU A 55 15.08 -3.89 19.60
CA GLU A 55 13.65 -3.74 19.30
C GLU A 55 13.28 -2.27 19.08
N GLU A 56 13.73 -1.36 19.95
CA GLU A 56 13.49 0.08 19.78
C GLU A 56 14.13 0.63 18.50
N LEU A 57 15.37 0.23 18.19
CA LEU A 57 16.05 0.63 16.97
C LEU A 57 15.36 0.04 15.74
N SER A 58 14.90 -1.20 15.78
CA SER A 58 14.13 -1.83 14.69
C SER A 58 12.83 -1.08 14.43
N ASN A 59 12.10 -0.71 15.49
CA ASN A 59 10.87 0.07 15.37
C ASN A 59 11.15 1.48 14.79
N GLN A 60 12.27 2.11 15.17
CA GLN A 60 12.70 3.39 14.61
C GLN A 60 13.11 3.26 13.13
N ILE A 61 13.82 2.19 12.75
CA ILE A 61 14.21 1.92 11.36
C ILE A 61 12.98 1.63 10.50
N GLU A 62 12.03 0.82 10.97
CA GLU A 62 10.75 0.61 10.27
C GLU A 62 9.98 1.92 10.10
N ALA A 63 9.95 2.77 11.14
CA ALA A 63 9.33 4.09 11.04
C ALA A 63 10.00 4.96 9.97
N VAL A 64 11.34 4.97 9.89
CA VAL A 64 12.08 5.75 8.88
C VAL A 64 11.93 5.17 7.46
N ILE A 65 11.97 3.84 7.30
CA ILE A 65 11.77 3.17 6.00
C ILE A 65 10.32 3.34 5.51
N SER A 66 9.35 3.48 6.42
CA SER A 66 7.96 3.75 6.08
C SER A 66 7.73 5.18 5.56
N ILE A 67 8.69 6.09 5.72
CA ILE A 67 8.61 7.43 5.15
C ILE A 67 8.85 7.34 3.64
N PRO A 68 7.98 7.95 2.81
CA PRO A 68 8.16 7.91 1.38
C PRO A 68 9.51 8.50 0.93
N ASN A 69 10.26 7.71 0.18
CA ASN A 69 11.53 8.07 -0.46
C ASN A 69 11.37 8.15 -1.99
N ASP A 70 12.39 8.65 -2.69
CA ASP A 70 12.36 8.86 -4.15
C ASP A 70 12.01 7.58 -4.95
N VAL A 71 12.39 6.40 -4.45
CA VAL A 71 12.04 5.11 -5.09
C VAL A 71 10.55 4.81 -4.95
N THR A 72 9.97 5.10 -3.78
CA THR A 72 8.53 4.92 -3.52
C THR A 72 7.65 6.04 -4.10
N CYS A 73 8.21 7.24 -4.29
CA CYS A 73 7.50 8.41 -4.80
C CYS A 73 7.57 8.54 -6.32
N GLY A 74 8.47 7.80 -6.97
CA GLY A 74 8.67 7.82 -8.41
C GLY A 74 9.24 9.14 -8.90
N THR A 75 9.77 9.15 -10.12
CA THR A 75 10.18 10.40 -10.75
C THR A 75 8.95 11.16 -11.26
N LYS A 76 8.99 12.50 -11.23
CA LYS A 76 7.89 13.32 -11.75
C LYS A 76 7.58 13.02 -13.22
N SER A 77 8.58 12.72 -14.04
CA SER A 77 8.38 12.42 -15.46
C SER A 77 7.61 11.11 -15.65
N ASP A 78 8.01 10.05 -14.95
CA ASP A 78 7.35 8.74 -15.07
C ASP A 78 5.91 8.80 -14.59
N VAL A 79 5.70 9.41 -13.43
CA VAL A 79 4.36 9.53 -12.85
C VAL A 79 3.47 10.44 -13.70
N PHE A 80 4.01 11.51 -14.29
CA PHE A 80 3.25 12.33 -15.24
C PHE A 80 2.77 11.51 -16.44
N GLN A 81 3.66 10.75 -17.06
CA GLN A 81 3.31 9.93 -18.22
C GLN A 81 2.27 8.86 -17.88
N GLU A 82 2.41 8.20 -16.73
CA GLU A 82 1.45 7.19 -16.27
C GLU A 82 0.07 7.81 -15.98
N ALA A 83 0.05 8.90 -15.21
CA ALA A 83 -1.19 9.60 -14.85
C ALA A 83 -1.89 10.17 -16.09
N TYR A 84 -1.14 10.72 -17.05
CA TYR A 84 -1.68 11.22 -18.32
C TYR A 84 -2.31 10.07 -19.11
N LYS A 85 -1.56 8.99 -19.37
CA LYS A 85 -2.04 7.83 -20.14
C LYS A 85 -3.29 7.23 -19.52
N TRP A 86 -3.30 7.06 -18.20
CA TRP A 86 -4.46 6.52 -17.50
C TRP A 86 -5.66 7.48 -17.57
N SER A 87 -5.46 8.77 -17.30
CA SER A 87 -6.55 9.76 -17.35
C SER A 87 -7.18 9.89 -18.74
N TYR A 88 -6.36 9.81 -19.80
CA TYR A 88 -6.81 9.84 -21.19
C TYR A 88 -7.49 8.53 -21.64
N SER A 89 -7.20 7.41 -20.99
CA SER A 89 -7.76 6.11 -21.37
C SER A 89 -9.26 5.97 -21.03
N SER A 90 -9.95 5.13 -21.80
CA SER A 90 -11.35 4.74 -21.55
C SER A 90 -11.57 4.09 -20.19
N ASP A 91 -10.56 3.37 -19.70
CA ASP A 91 -10.60 2.61 -18.43
C ASP A 91 -10.17 3.46 -17.22
N GLY A 92 -9.72 4.69 -17.45
CA GLY A 92 -9.40 5.65 -16.42
C GLY A 92 -10.47 6.75 -16.32
N LEU A 93 -10.04 8.00 -16.43
CA LEU A 93 -10.96 9.14 -16.33
C LEU A 93 -11.66 9.46 -17.66
N ASN A 94 -11.16 8.92 -18.78
CA ASN A 94 -11.62 9.22 -20.14
C ASN A 94 -11.75 10.74 -20.36
N GLU A 95 -10.68 11.46 -20.03
CA GLU A 95 -10.56 12.90 -20.20
C GLU A 95 -10.12 13.23 -21.63
N THR A 96 -10.32 14.48 -22.05
CA THR A 96 -9.62 15.00 -23.23
C THR A 96 -8.13 15.10 -22.97
N SER A 97 -7.30 15.28 -24.01
CA SER A 97 -5.85 15.46 -23.83
C SER A 97 -5.52 16.59 -22.83
N SER A 98 -6.21 17.73 -22.92
CA SER A 98 -5.99 18.85 -21.99
C SER A 98 -6.48 18.56 -20.57
N GLY A 99 -7.55 17.78 -20.42
CA GLY A 99 -8.01 17.29 -19.11
C GLY A 99 -7.04 16.29 -18.48
N ALA A 100 -6.50 15.37 -19.29
CA ALA A 100 -5.51 14.40 -18.87
C ALA A 100 -4.19 15.05 -18.44
N GLU A 101 -3.74 16.08 -19.17
CA GLU A 101 -2.56 16.88 -18.82
C GLU A 101 -2.74 17.62 -17.48
N LYS A 102 -3.91 18.27 -17.28
CA LYS A 102 -4.23 18.93 -16.01
C LYS A 102 -4.23 17.93 -14.85
N PHE A 103 -4.81 16.75 -15.06
CA PHE A 103 -4.82 15.69 -14.06
C PHE A 103 -3.40 15.20 -13.74
N ALA A 104 -2.59 14.91 -14.76
CA ALA A 104 -1.21 14.46 -14.57
C ALA A 104 -0.38 15.51 -13.81
N THR A 105 -0.57 16.80 -14.15
CA THR A 105 0.06 17.93 -13.46
C THR A 105 -0.34 17.98 -11.98
N PHE A 106 -1.63 17.76 -11.68
CA PHE A 106 -2.13 17.69 -10.30
C PHE A 106 -1.52 16.51 -9.52
N ILE A 107 -1.32 15.34 -10.15
CA ILE A 107 -0.69 14.19 -9.49
C ILE A 107 0.77 14.50 -9.16
N ILE A 108 1.54 15.05 -10.10
CA ILE A 108 2.97 15.33 -9.87
C ILE A 108 3.24 16.52 -8.95
N SER A 109 2.21 17.32 -8.64
CA SER A 109 2.31 18.38 -7.63
C SER A 109 2.19 17.86 -6.20
N LYS A 110 1.83 16.59 -6.00
CA LYS A 110 1.76 15.96 -4.67
C LYS A 110 3.16 15.64 -4.16
N SER A 111 3.34 15.65 -2.84
CA SER A 111 4.67 15.43 -2.22
C SER A 111 5.28 14.07 -2.57
N CYS A 112 4.45 13.05 -2.77
CA CYS A 112 4.87 11.72 -3.20
C CYS A 112 3.95 11.23 -4.34
N PRO A 113 4.24 11.63 -5.60
CA PRO A 113 3.31 11.46 -6.72
C PRO A 113 2.90 10.01 -7.00
N ALA A 114 3.85 9.07 -7.02
CA ALA A 114 3.54 7.66 -7.32
C ALA A 114 2.68 7.03 -6.23
N ALA A 115 2.98 7.26 -4.96
CA ALA A 115 2.19 6.76 -3.84
C ALA A 115 0.77 7.36 -3.85
N TYR A 116 0.66 8.67 -4.09
CA TYR A 116 -0.62 9.34 -4.25
C TYR A 116 -1.45 8.70 -5.37
N PHE A 117 -0.84 8.52 -6.54
CA PHE A 117 -1.53 7.96 -7.69
C PHE A 117 -1.93 6.48 -7.50
N LYS A 118 -1.10 5.72 -6.80
CA LYS A 118 -1.34 4.32 -6.41
C LYS A 118 -2.56 4.16 -5.49
N VAL A 119 -2.87 5.17 -4.68
CA VAL A 119 -4.11 5.22 -3.89
C VAL A 119 -5.27 5.74 -4.73
N PHE A 120 -5.06 6.82 -5.48
CA PHE A 120 -6.10 7.51 -6.25
C PHE A 120 -6.78 6.58 -7.26
N LYS A 121 -5.99 5.87 -8.06
CA LYS A 121 -6.49 5.03 -9.16
C LYS A 121 -7.48 3.93 -8.68
N PRO A 122 -7.13 3.08 -7.70
CA PRO A 122 -8.07 2.09 -7.17
C PRO A 122 -9.23 2.72 -6.40
N ALA A 123 -9.03 3.84 -5.68
CA ALA A 123 -10.11 4.56 -5.01
C ALA A 123 -11.15 5.07 -6.03
N TYR A 124 -10.70 5.67 -7.13
CA TYR A 124 -11.56 6.13 -8.22
C TYR A 124 -12.32 4.95 -8.85
N LYS A 125 -11.62 3.85 -9.15
CA LYS A 125 -12.23 2.66 -9.73
C LYS A 125 -13.34 2.10 -8.83
N PHE A 126 -13.09 1.98 -7.53
CA PHE A 126 -14.09 1.54 -6.56
C PHE A 126 -15.29 2.50 -6.48
N ALA A 127 -15.04 3.81 -6.46
CA ALA A 127 -16.10 4.79 -6.37
C ALA A 127 -16.99 4.82 -7.63
N TYR A 128 -16.37 4.70 -8.81
CA TYR A 128 -17.08 4.77 -10.09
C TYR A 128 -17.78 3.46 -10.48
N ALA A 129 -17.23 2.31 -10.10
CA ALA A 129 -17.77 1.02 -10.51
C ALA A 129 -19.20 0.79 -10.00
N SER A 130 -20.02 0.14 -10.82
CA SER A 130 -21.44 -0.14 -10.52
C SER A 130 -21.63 -1.10 -9.36
N ASP A 131 -20.68 -2.03 -9.17
CA ASP A 131 -20.58 -2.96 -8.04
C ASP A 131 -19.82 -2.38 -6.84
N GLY A 132 -19.26 -1.18 -6.99
CA GLY A 132 -18.68 -0.39 -5.92
C GLY A 132 -19.66 0.65 -5.39
N MET A 133 -19.27 1.93 -5.42
CA MET A 133 -20.14 3.01 -4.93
C MET A 133 -21.10 3.56 -5.99
N ASN A 134 -20.94 3.19 -7.27
CA ASN A 134 -21.76 3.63 -8.39
C ASN A 134 -21.94 5.17 -8.46
N LYS A 135 -20.84 5.91 -8.23
CA LYS A 135 -20.81 7.36 -8.27
C LYS A 135 -20.68 7.87 -9.70
N THR A 136 -21.10 9.12 -9.94
CA THR A 136 -20.73 9.81 -11.19
C THR A 136 -19.22 10.01 -11.27
N ARG A 137 -18.69 10.29 -12.47
CA ARG A 137 -17.26 10.54 -12.67
C ARG A 137 -16.72 11.65 -11.75
N SER A 138 -17.48 12.74 -11.58
CA SER A 138 -17.09 13.86 -10.73
C SER A 138 -17.03 13.46 -9.25
N GLU A 139 -18.06 12.78 -8.76
CA GLU A 139 -18.11 12.30 -7.38
C GLU A 139 -17.03 11.25 -7.09
N ALA A 140 -16.78 10.32 -8.03
CA ALA A 140 -15.72 9.33 -7.90
C ALA A 140 -14.34 9.98 -7.81
N LYS A 141 -14.08 11.05 -8.59
CA LYS A 141 -12.85 11.85 -8.45
C LYS A 141 -12.76 12.50 -7.07
N ASN A 142 -13.85 13.05 -6.54
CA ASN A 142 -13.86 13.66 -5.21
C ASN A 142 -13.56 12.64 -4.10
N VAL A 143 -14.16 11.44 -4.16
CA VAL A 143 -13.88 10.36 -3.21
C VAL A 143 -12.41 9.93 -3.29
N ALA A 144 -11.90 9.71 -4.51
CA ALA A 144 -10.50 9.31 -4.73
C ALA A 144 -9.51 10.37 -4.22
N THR A 145 -9.77 11.65 -4.49
CA THR A 145 -8.98 12.77 -3.96
C THR A 145 -8.99 12.77 -2.44
N LYS A 146 -10.18 12.65 -1.81
CA LYS A 146 -10.32 12.67 -0.34
C LYS A 146 -9.51 11.56 0.33
N ILE A 147 -9.62 10.33 -0.16
CA ILE A 147 -8.88 9.18 0.39
C ILE A 147 -7.37 9.37 0.18
N SER A 148 -6.95 9.78 -1.02
CA SER A 148 -5.53 9.94 -1.34
C SER A 148 -4.89 11.09 -0.57
N ASP A 149 -5.61 12.20 -0.38
CA ASP A 149 -5.16 13.32 0.45
C ASP A 149 -5.03 12.87 1.91
N TYR A 150 -5.99 12.11 2.46
CA TYR A 150 -5.88 11.57 3.81
C TYR A 150 -4.65 10.67 3.96
N GLU A 151 -4.44 9.72 3.05
CA GLU A 151 -3.25 8.85 3.07
C GLU A 151 -1.95 9.66 3.02
N ALA A 152 -1.91 10.70 2.18
CA ALA A 152 -0.76 11.59 2.10
C ALA A 152 -0.48 12.30 3.44
N THR A 153 -1.51 12.74 4.18
CA THR A 153 -1.33 13.31 5.53
C THR A 153 -0.82 12.30 6.56
N LYS A 154 -1.00 11.01 6.28
CA LYS A 154 -0.50 9.89 7.11
C LYS A 154 0.77 9.28 6.55
N TYR A 155 1.44 9.95 5.62
CA TYR A 155 2.66 9.47 4.97
C TYR A 155 2.52 8.06 4.36
N TYR A 156 1.30 7.69 3.93
CA TYR A 156 0.99 6.37 3.35
C TYR A 156 1.30 5.17 4.28
N THR A 157 1.41 5.43 5.59
CA THR A 157 1.64 4.38 6.61
C THR A 157 0.35 3.65 6.99
N LYS A 158 -0.80 4.21 6.62
CA LYS A 158 -2.10 3.60 6.83
C LYS A 158 -2.58 2.94 5.53
N ASN A 159 -3.35 1.87 5.67
CA ASN A 159 -4.06 1.24 4.55
C ASN A 159 -5.52 1.73 4.56
N SER A 160 -5.69 3.06 4.58
CA SER A 160 -6.95 3.77 4.71
C SER A 160 -7.89 3.48 3.53
N LEU A 161 -7.35 3.27 2.32
CA LEU A 161 -8.15 2.81 1.18
C LEU A 161 -8.81 1.44 1.44
N GLN A 162 -8.04 0.45 1.87
CA GLN A 162 -8.59 -0.88 2.14
C GLN A 162 -9.59 -0.84 3.30
N CYS A 163 -9.25 -0.12 4.38
CA CYS A 163 -10.18 0.16 5.48
C CYS A 163 -11.51 0.72 4.93
N TYR A 164 -11.44 1.72 4.06
CA TYR A 164 -12.60 2.39 3.51
C TYR A 164 -13.46 1.42 2.69
N ILE A 165 -12.85 0.64 1.79
CA ILE A 165 -13.54 -0.35 0.95
C ILE A 165 -14.24 -1.39 1.82
N ASP A 166 -13.55 -1.92 2.82
CA ASP A 166 -14.08 -2.99 3.68
C ASP A 166 -15.25 -2.49 4.52
N ASN A 167 -15.12 -1.32 5.14
CA ASN A 167 -16.19 -0.71 5.93
C ASN A 167 -17.37 -0.30 5.06
N TYR A 168 -17.14 0.20 3.84
CA TYR A 168 -18.21 0.50 2.90
C TYR A 168 -18.99 -0.76 2.52
N LYS A 169 -18.27 -1.83 2.11
CA LYS A 169 -18.88 -3.09 1.68
C LYS A 169 -19.66 -3.73 2.83
N PHE A 170 -19.09 -3.76 4.03
CA PHE A 170 -19.78 -4.25 5.22
C PHE A 170 -21.06 -3.46 5.48
N ALA A 171 -20.98 -2.12 5.47
CA ALA A 171 -22.14 -1.26 5.70
C ALA A 171 -23.24 -1.44 4.64
N TYR A 172 -22.87 -1.50 3.36
CA TYR A 172 -23.83 -1.59 2.24
C TYR A 172 -24.40 -3.00 2.04
N SER A 173 -23.67 -4.05 2.41
CA SER A 173 -24.08 -5.43 2.15
C SER A 173 -25.34 -5.83 2.93
N SER A 174 -26.19 -6.66 2.31
CA SER A 174 -27.40 -7.22 2.92
C SER A 174 -27.11 -8.16 4.10
N GLY A 175 -25.93 -8.80 4.10
CA GLY A 175 -25.43 -9.61 5.22
C GLY A 175 -24.65 -8.83 6.28
N GLY A 176 -24.44 -7.53 6.08
CA GLY A 176 -23.77 -6.63 7.02
C GLY A 176 -24.77 -5.68 7.67
N MET A 177 -24.59 -4.37 7.47
CA MET A 177 -25.50 -3.37 8.08
C MET A 177 -26.70 -3.02 7.20
N ASN A 178 -26.75 -3.48 5.94
CA ASN A 178 -27.82 -3.22 4.98
C ASN A 178 -28.19 -1.72 4.85
N LYS A 179 -27.18 -0.85 4.88
CA LYS A 179 -27.32 0.61 4.75
C LYS A 179 -27.51 1.02 3.30
N THR A 180 -28.07 2.20 3.08
CA THR A 180 -28.01 2.83 1.75
C THR A 180 -26.56 3.19 1.38
N ARG A 181 -26.29 3.42 0.09
CA ARG A 181 -24.95 3.82 -0.38
C ARG A 181 -24.43 5.09 0.31
N SER A 182 -25.32 6.05 0.60
CA SER A 182 -24.97 7.31 1.28
C SER A 182 -24.57 7.04 2.72
N GLU A 183 -25.35 6.25 3.45
CA GLU A 183 -25.05 5.89 4.84
C GLU A 183 -23.79 5.00 4.96
N ALA A 184 -23.56 4.11 3.99
CA ALA A 184 -22.35 3.29 3.94
C ALA A 184 -21.09 4.14 3.69
N GLU A 185 -21.20 5.16 2.84
CA GLU A 185 -20.14 6.16 2.65
C GLU A 185 -19.87 6.95 3.93
N ILE A 186 -20.91 7.43 4.62
CA ILE A 186 -20.74 8.13 5.91
C ILE A 186 -20.05 7.22 6.92
N PHE A 187 -20.48 5.97 7.03
CA PHE A 187 -19.89 4.99 7.93
C PHE A 187 -18.40 4.75 7.61
N ALA A 188 -18.05 4.48 6.35
CA ALA A 188 -16.66 4.26 5.93
C ALA A 188 -15.78 5.50 6.18
N ASN A 189 -16.33 6.71 5.93
CA ASN A 189 -15.64 7.95 6.25
C ASN A 189 -15.34 8.07 7.75
N GLN A 190 -16.31 7.78 8.62
CA GLN A 190 -16.13 7.86 10.08
C GLN A 190 -15.10 6.86 10.61
N GLN A 191 -15.08 5.64 10.08
CA GLN A 191 -14.18 4.59 10.56
C GLN A 191 -12.74 4.75 10.07
N CYS A 192 -12.54 5.28 8.86
CA CYS A 192 -11.25 5.20 8.18
C CYS A 192 -10.60 6.56 7.87
N LEU A 193 -11.40 7.63 7.77
CA LEU A 193 -10.94 8.97 7.38
C LEU A 193 -11.29 10.05 8.42
N GLY A 194 -11.91 9.65 9.54
CA GLY A 194 -12.25 10.50 10.68
C GLY A 194 -11.08 10.78 11.60
#